data_AF-A0A3C1BYM6-F1
#
_entry.id   AF-A0A3C1BYM6-F1
#
_cell.length_a   1.000
_cell.length_b   1.000
_cell.length_c   1.000
_cell.angle_alpha   90.00
_cell.angle_beta   90.00
_cell.angle_gamma   90.00
#
_symmetry.space_group_name_H-M   'P 1'
#
loop_
_entity.id
_entity.type
_entity.pdbx_description
1 polymer ?
#
loop_
_entity_poly.entity_id
_entity_poly.type
_entity_poly.pdbx_seq_one_letter_code
_entity_poly.pdbx_strand_id
1 'polypeptide(L)' 'RHLRYADGWKKYIITSEPEFEHYFGRRADKKRKLYNGMIKCDYYMFLGGRQKK' A
#
# COMPACT_ATOMS: atom_id res chain seq x y z
N ARG A 1 -11.41 -11.32 5.75
CA ARG A 1 -11.90 -9.93 5.68
C ARG A 1 -11.19 -9.24 4.51
N HIS A 2 -11.88 -8.91 3.41
CA HIS A 2 -11.22 -8.30 2.24
C HIS A 2 -10.76 -6.87 2.53
N LEU A 3 -9.61 -6.48 1.96
CA LEU A 3 -9.05 -5.12 2.08
C LEU A 3 -10.03 -4.02 1.66
N ARG A 4 -10.97 -4.33 0.75
CA ARG A 4 -12.07 -3.47 0.31
C ARG A 4 -13.01 -3.02 1.44
N TYR A 5 -13.19 -3.85 2.47
CA TYR A 5 -14.11 -3.55 3.58
C TYR A 5 -13.38 -3.09 4.86
N ALA A 6 -12.08 -2.84 4.76
CA ALA A 6 -11.25 -2.35 5.86
C ALA A 6 -11.16 -0.82 5.81
N ASP A 7 -12.29 -0.15 5.74
CA ASP A 7 -12.38 1.31 5.72
C ASP A 7 -11.92 1.90 7.05
N GLY A 8 -11.19 3.01 7.00
CA GLY A 8 -10.59 3.64 8.19
C GLY A 8 -9.34 2.96 8.74
N TRP A 9 -9.01 1.74 8.29
CA TRP A 9 -7.81 1.03 8.73
C TRP A 9 -6.58 1.52 7.97
N LYS A 10 -5.47 1.62 8.68
CA LYS A 10 -4.14 1.77 8.06
C LYS A 10 -3.81 0.48 7.33
N LYS A 11 -3.39 0.58 6.07
CA LYS A 11 -3.01 -0.57 5.23
C LYS A 11 -1.51 -0.50 4.96
N TYR A 12 -0.84 -1.64 5.08
CA TYR A 12 0.59 -1.79 4.91
C TYR A 12 0.82 -2.99 4.00
N ILE A 13 1.40 -2.76 2.83
CA ILE A 13 1.46 -3.77 1.76
C ILE A 13 2.88 -3.81 1.24
N ILE A 14 3.47 -5.00 1.18
CA ILE A 14 4.77 -5.25 0.56
C ILE A 14 4.52 -6.08 -0.70
N THR A 15 5.05 -5.65 -1.83
CA THR A 15 4.95 -6.41 -3.09
C THR A 15 6.12 -6.09 -4.01
N SER A 16 6.48 -7.03 -4.87
CA SER A 16 7.43 -6.85 -5.97
C SER A 16 6.79 -6.28 -7.24
N GLU A 17 5.46 -6.12 -7.25
CA GLU A 17 4.69 -5.62 -8.40
C GLU A 17 4.96 -4.12 -8.64
N PRO A 18 5.62 -3.73 -9.76
CA PRO A 18 5.95 -2.33 -10.03
C PRO A 18 4.72 -1.45 -10.27
N GLU A 19 3.64 -2.00 -10.83
CA GLU A 19 2.41 -1.29 -11.14
C GLU A 19 1.34 -1.40 -10.04
N PHE A 20 1.76 -1.80 -8.83
CA PHE A 20 0.83 -2.11 -7.75
C PHE A 20 -0.19 -1.00 -7.48
N GLU A 21 0.23 0.27 -7.45
CA GLU A 21 -0.68 1.40 -7.17
C GLU A 21 -1.75 1.59 -8.26
N HIS A 22 -1.46 1.20 -9.51
CA HIS A 22 -2.43 1.21 -10.62
C HIS A 22 -3.53 0.19 -10.36
N TYR A 23 -3.17 -1.07 -10.12
CA TYR A 23 -4.14 -2.14 -9.84
C TYR A 23 -4.84 -1.99 -8.50
N PHE A 24 -4.15 -1.43 -7.50
CA PHE A 24 -4.72 -1.14 -6.19
C PHE A 24 -5.69 0.05 -6.23
N GLY A 25 -5.64 0.87 -7.29
CA GLY A 25 -6.55 1.99 -7.51
C GLY A 25 -6.31 3.17 -6.57
N ARG A 26 -5.18 3.20 -5.84
CA ARG A 26 -4.83 4.29 -4.92
C ARG A 26 -3.31 4.40 -4.78
N ARG A 27 -2.82 5.63 -4.81
CA ARG A 27 -1.42 5.97 -4.48
C ARG A 27 -1.18 5.90 -2.96
N ALA A 28 -0.07 5.31 -2.55
CA ALA A 28 0.33 5.19 -1.16
C ALA A 28 0.74 6.54 -0.58
N ASP A 29 0.47 6.73 0.71
CA ASP A 29 0.84 7.95 1.44
C ASP A 29 2.36 7.97 1.70
N LYS A 30 2.96 6.80 1.87
CA LYS A 30 4.41 6.61 1.95
C LYS A 30 4.81 5.33 1.20
N LYS A 31 5.96 5.37 0.54
CA LYS A 31 6.56 4.25 -0.18
C LYS A 31 8.03 4.09 0.23
N ARG A 32 8.47 2.87 0.50
CA ARG A 32 9.87 2.55 0.78
C ARG A 32 10.31 1.36 -0.07
N LYS A 33 11.46 1.46 -0.72
CA LYS A 33 12.06 0.32 -1.40
C LYS A 33 12.63 -0.64 -0.35
N LEU A 34 12.33 -1.93 -0.51
CA LEU A 34 12.87 -3.01 0.31
C LEU A 34 13.43 -4.10 -0.62
N TYR A 35 14.23 -4.98 -0.04
CA TYR A 35 14.67 -6.20 -0.70
C TYR A 35 14.28 -7.38 0.18
N ASN A 36 13.51 -8.30 -0.38
CA ASN A 36 13.23 -9.60 0.23
C ASN A 36 14.20 -10.62 -0.40
N GLY A 37 15.38 -10.76 0.21
CA GLY A 37 16.52 -11.43 -0.43
C GLY A 37 17.00 -10.65 -1.66
N MET A 38 17.05 -11.30 -2.82
CA MET A 38 17.43 -10.64 -4.09
C MET A 38 16.23 -10.01 -4.83
N ILE A 39 15.01 -10.14 -4.31
CA ILE A 39 13.80 -9.62 -4.94
C ILE A 39 13.57 -8.19 -4.46
N LYS A 40 13.56 -7.25 -5.40
CA LYS A 40 13.16 -5.86 -5.12
C LYS A 40 11.66 -5.82 -4.85
N CYS A 41 11.30 -5.26 -3.70
CA CYS A 41 9.94 -4.98 -3.32
C CYS A 41 9.77 -3.50 -2.98
N ASP A 42 8.53 -3.05 -2.97
CA ASP A 42 8.15 -1.78 -2.41
C ASP A 42 7.17 -2.01 -1.26
N TYR A 43 7.39 -1.27 -0.18
CA TYR A 43 6.53 -1.20 0.98
C TYR A 43 5.65 0.05 0.90
N TYR A 44 4.36 -0.17 0.68
CA TYR A 44 3.33 0.83 0.53
C TYR A 44 2.57 1.00 1.85
N MET A 45 2.49 2.24 2.34
CA MET A 45 1.78 2.60 3.57
C MET A 45 0.61 3.51 3.22
N PHE A 46 -0.60 3.07 3.55
CA PHE A 46 -1.84 3.83 3.44
C PHE A 46 -2.30 4.14 4.87
N LEU A 47 -1.93 5.31 5.38
CA LEU A 47 -2.05 5.68 6.79
C LEU A 47 -3.44 6.20 7.17
N GLY A 48 -4.35 6.30 6.19
CA GLY A 48 -5.65 6.91 6.38
C GLY A 48 -5.51 8.43 6.47
N GLY A 49 -6.01 9.13 5.46
CA GLY A 49 -6.12 10.59 5.47
C GLY A 49 -7.53 10.96 5.90
N ARG A 50 -7.61 11.82 6.93
CA ARG A 50 -8.79 12.47 7.52
C ARG A 50 -10.01 12.41 6.59
N GLN A 51 -11.11 11.79 7.03
CA GLN A 51 -12.41 12.13 6.47
C GLN A 51 -12.51 13.66 6.53
N LYS A 52 -12.40 14.34 5.37
CA LYS A 52 -12.96 15.68 5.29
C LYS A 52 -14.45 15.45 5.48
N LYS A 53 -14.98 15.98 6.58
CA LYS A 53 -16.42 16.13 6.78
C LYS A 53 -17.04 16.73 5.52
#